data_AF-A0A8T3M505-F1
#
_entry.id   AF-A0A8T3M505-F1
#
_cell.length_a   1.000
_cell.length_b   1.000
_cell.length_c   1.000
_cell.angle_alpha   90.00
_cell.angle_beta   90.00
_cell.angle_gamma   90.00
#
_symmetry.space_group_name_H-M   'P 1'
#
loop_
_entity.id
_entity.type
_entity.pdbx_description
1 polymer ?
#
loop_
_entity_poly.entity_id
_entity_poly.type
_entity_poly.pdbx_seq_one_letter_code
_entity_poly.pdbx_strand_id
1 'polypeptide(L)'
;VGPFDPLDWGLGFELRDGKAPHWTGSRNSPRTFGHFGGAGGFLWVDPVLDRALAVLTDRDYAPWALAAWPSFSDAVIAALGG
;
A
#
# COMPACT_ATOMS: atom_id res chain seq x y z
N VAL A 1 -6.90 -9.21 0.33
CA VAL A 1 -6.60 -8.61 1.65
C VAL A 1 -7.73 -9.03 2.57
N GLY A 2 -7.39 -9.80 3.59
CA GLY A 2 -8.37 -10.41 4.51
C GLY A 2 -8.35 -9.76 5.88
N PRO A 3 -9.07 -10.31 6.87
CA PRO A 3 -8.84 -9.95 8.25
C PRO A 3 -7.38 -10.25 8.62
N PHE A 4 -6.73 -9.31 9.31
CA PHE A 4 -5.39 -9.47 9.84
C PHE A 4 -5.46 -9.59 11.37
N ASP A 5 -4.51 -10.32 11.95
CA ASP A 5 -4.31 -10.39 13.40
C ASP A 5 -2.79 -10.33 13.68
N PRO A 6 -2.25 -9.17 14.10
CA PRO A 6 -2.95 -7.92 14.38
C PRO A 6 -3.42 -7.16 13.12
N LEU A 7 -4.51 -6.37 13.25
CA LEU A 7 -4.97 -5.42 12.24
C LEU A 7 -4.60 -3.99 12.65
N ASP A 8 -3.31 -3.67 12.55
CA ASP A 8 -2.81 -2.38 13.03
C ASP A 8 -3.38 -1.19 12.25
N TRP A 9 -3.85 -0.21 13.01
CA TRP A 9 -4.43 1.04 12.56
C TRP A 9 -3.98 2.19 13.46
N GLY A 10 -3.73 3.34 12.84
CA GLY A 10 -3.55 4.61 13.54
C GLY A 10 -4.86 5.36 13.72
N LEU A 11 -4.77 6.69 13.88
CA LEU A 11 -5.92 7.59 13.98
C LEU A 11 -6.55 7.84 12.59
N GLY A 12 -7.15 6.79 12.00
CA GLY A 12 -7.82 6.85 10.69
C GLY A 12 -6.98 6.40 9.48
N PHE A 13 -5.73 5.98 9.70
CA PHE A 13 -4.88 5.41 8.67
C PHE A 13 -4.62 3.93 8.94
N GLU A 14 -4.66 3.11 7.89
CA GLU A 14 -4.15 1.76 7.96
C GLU A 14 -2.62 1.81 8.13
N LEU A 15 -2.05 0.99 9.02
CA LEU A 15 -0.61 0.75 9.10
C LEU A 15 -0.26 -0.53 8.35
N ARG A 16 0.81 -0.53 7.55
CA ARG A 16 1.28 -1.73 6.84
C ARG A 16 1.76 -2.80 7.81
N ASP A 17 2.64 -2.41 8.73
CA ASP A 17 3.33 -3.30 9.69
C ASP A 17 3.80 -4.63 9.02
N GLY A 18 3.48 -5.78 9.62
CA GLY A 18 3.79 -7.12 9.13
C GLY A 18 2.69 -7.77 8.28
N LYS A 19 1.66 -7.04 7.85
CA LYS A 19 0.52 -7.60 7.11
C LYS A 19 0.98 -8.23 5.79
N ALA A 20 0.56 -9.47 5.55
CA ALA A 20 0.80 -10.18 4.30
C ALA A 20 -0.33 -11.18 3.99
N PRO A 21 -0.80 -11.28 2.73
CA PRO A 21 -0.52 -10.39 1.60
C PRO A 21 -1.18 -9.01 1.77
N HIS A 22 -0.55 -7.95 1.27
CA HIS A 22 -0.97 -6.55 1.44
C HIS A 22 -1.05 -5.80 0.10
N TRP A 23 -1.71 -4.63 0.08
CA TRP A 23 -1.89 -3.80 -1.13
C TRP A 23 -0.69 -2.88 -1.43
N THR A 24 0.16 -2.62 -0.43
CA THR A 24 1.44 -1.90 -0.60
C THR A 24 2.51 -2.83 -1.19
N GLY A 25 3.66 -2.26 -1.57
CA GLY A 25 4.83 -3.02 -2.01
C GLY A 25 5.48 -3.86 -0.91
N SER A 26 6.27 -4.85 -1.34
CA SER A 26 7.13 -5.64 -0.45
C SER A 26 8.27 -4.81 0.14
N ARG A 27 8.71 -3.77 -0.57
CA ARG A 27 9.79 -2.85 -0.17
C ARG A 27 9.32 -1.67 0.69
N ASN A 28 8.01 -1.46 0.83
CA ASN A 28 7.49 -0.52 1.80
C ASN A 28 7.93 -0.92 3.22
N SER A 29 8.30 0.06 4.03
CA SER A 29 8.68 -0.16 5.42
C SER A 29 7.45 -0.54 6.27
N PRO A 30 7.63 -1.26 7.40
CA PRO A 30 6.54 -1.53 8.34
C PRO A 30 5.82 -0.26 8.84
N ARG A 31 6.50 0.90 8.83
CA ARG A 31 5.93 2.20 9.24
C ARG A 31 5.07 2.87 8.17
N THR A 32 4.93 2.25 7.00
CA THR A 32 4.07 2.77 5.92
C THR A 32 2.64 2.86 6.41
N PHE A 33 1.97 3.97 6.12
CA PHE A 33 0.56 4.18 6.44
C PHE A 33 -0.21 4.74 5.25
N GLY A 34 -1.53 4.56 5.24
CA GLY A 34 -2.36 5.05 4.15
C GLY A 34 -3.75 4.41 4.12
N HIS A 35 -4.30 4.31 2.91
CA HIS A 35 -5.59 3.64 2.68
C HIS A 35 -5.76 3.29 1.19
N PHE A 36 -6.45 2.19 0.89
CA PHE A 36 -6.96 1.87 -0.44
C PHE A 36 -8.49 1.96 -0.50
N GLY A 37 -9.06 2.33 -1.64
CA GLY A 37 -10.49 2.51 -1.82
C GLY A 37 -11.10 1.44 -2.73
N GLY A 38 -12.37 1.11 -2.48
CA GLY A 38 -13.16 0.23 -3.35
C GLY A 38 -13.27 0.71 -4.80
N ALA A 39 -13.13 2.02 -5.03
CA ALA A 39 -13.10 2.65 -6.36
C ALA A 39 -11.76 2.45 -7.12
N GLY A 40 -10.85 1.61 -6.63
CA GLY A 40 -9.64 1.23 -7.36
C GLY A 40 -8.46 2.20 -7.26
N GLY A 41 -8.39 2.97 -6.17
CA GLY A 41 -7.27 3.85 -5.87
C GLY A 41 -6.61 3.52 -4.53
N PHE A 42 -5.39 4.01 -4.32
CA PHE A 42 -4.73 3.97 -3.02
C PHE A 42 -3.81 5.18 -2.82
N LEU A 43 -3.51 5.46 -1.55
CA LEU A 43 -2.44 6.34 -1.13
C LEU A 43 -1.63 5.61 -0.06
N TRP A 44 -0.30 5.61 -0.19
CA TRP A 44 0.59 5.30 0.93
C TRP A 44 1.62 6.40 1.15
N VAL A 45 2.03 6.55 2.39
CA VAL A 45 3.15 7.39 2.84
C VAL A 45 4.11 6.48 3.61
N ASP A 46 5.36 6.44 3.18
CA ASP A 46 6.42 5.68 3.83
C ASP A 46 7.41 6.65 4.50
N PRO A 47 7.37 6.79 5.83
CA PRO A 47 8.22 7.74 6.55
C PRO A 47 9.69 7.29 6.64
N VAL A 48 10.01 6.02 6.34
CA VAL A 48 11.40 5.53 6.31
C VAL A 48 12.02 5.85 4.96
N LEU A 49 11.26 5.70 3.88
CA LEU A 49 11.69 6.09 2.54
C LEU A 49 11.61 7.61 2.32
N ASP A 50 10.88 8.33 3.16
CA ASP A 50 10.53 9.75 2.99
C ASP A 50 9.79 10.00 1.67
N ARG A 51 8.87 9.10 1.30
CA ARG A 51 8.12 9.15 0.03
C ARG A 51 6.65 8.88 0.24
N ALA A 52 5.85 9.31 -0.74
CA ALA A 52 4.44 8.98 -0.84
C ALA A 52 4.09 8.61 -2.28
N LEU A 53 3.08 7.75 -2.46
CA LEU A 53 2.54 7.38 -3.75
C LEU A 53 1.01 7.46 -3.69
N ALA A 54 0.43 8.19 -4.64
CA ALA A 54 -1.01 8.24 -4.86
C ALA A 54 -1.33 7.63 -6.23
N VAL A 55 -2.30 6.74 -6.27
CA VAL A 55 -2.79 6.09 -7.49
C VAL A 55 -4.30 6.20 -7.53
N LEU A 56 -4.81 6.73 -8.64
CA LEU A 56 -6.23 6.75 -8.98
C LEU A 56 -6.41 6.03 -10.30
N THR A 57 -7.43 5.20 -10.40
CA THR A 57 -7.79 4.49 -11.63
C THR A 57 -9.29 4.65 -11.90
N ASP A 58 -9.71 4.23 -13.08
CA ASP A 58 -11.11 4.21 -13.53
C ASP A 58 -11.74 2.81 -13.39
N ARG A 59 -11.13 1.93 -12.58
CA ARG A 59 -11.55 0.53 -12.42
C ARG A 59 -11.66 0.16 -10.96
N ASP A 60 -12.84 -0.31 -10.54
CA ASP A 60 -13.07 -0.76 -9.15
C ASP A 60 -12.07 -1.83 -8.67
N TYR A 61 -11.84 -1.84 -7.36
CA TYR A 61 -10.99 -2.82 -6.69
C TYR A 61 -11.52 -4.25 -6.91
N ALA A 62 -10.63 -5.10 -7.43
CA ALA A 62 -10.88 -6.53 -7.61
C ALA A 62 -9.53 -7.28 -7.56
N PRO A 63 -9.48 -8.60 -7.79
CA PRO A 63 -8.22 -9.37 -7.75
C PRO A 63 -7.08 -8.81 -8.62
N TRP A 64 -7.39 -8.07 -9.70
CA TRP A 64 -6.38 -7.39 -10.53
C TRP A 64 -5.52 -6.41 -9.73
N ALA A 65 -6.10 -5.74 -8.74
CA ALA A 65 -5.43 -4.72 -7.93
C ALA A 65 -4.31 -5.35 -7.11
N LEU A 66 -4.56 -6.49 -6.46
CA LEU A 66 -3.53 -7.20 -5.69
C LEU A 66 -2.46 -7.86 -6.57
N ALA A 67 -2.75 -8.12 -7.84
CA ALA A 67 -1.75 -8.57 -8.80
C ALA A 67 -0.84 -7.42 -9.29
N ALA A 68 -1.34 -6.18 -9.31
CA ALA A 68 -0.64 -5.04 -9.90
C ALA A 68 -0.03 -4.06 -8.88
N TRP A 69 -0.74 -3.72 -7.81
CA TRP A 69 -0.35 -2.63 -6.92
C TRP A 69 0.93 -2.88 -6.12
N PRO A 70 1.20 -4.10 -5.57
CA PRO A 70 2.43 -4.34 -4.83
C PRO A 70 3.68 -4.23 -5.71
N SER A 71 3.67 -4.86 -6.89
CA SER A 71 4.79 -4.81 -7.83
C SER A 71 4.99 -3.42 -8.43
N PHE A 72 3.91 -2.67 -8.66
CA PHE A 72 3.99 -1.27 -9.05
C PHE A 72 4.62 -0.39 -7.96
N SER A 73 4.22 -0.55 -6.70
CA SER A 73 4.82 0.18 -5.58
C SER A 73 6.32 -0.13 -5.44
N ASP A 74 6.71 -1.41 -5.56
CA ASP A 74 8.11 -1.81 -5.52
C ASP A 74 8.93 -1.20 -6.66
N ALA A 75 8.34 -1.10 -7.86
CA ALA A 75 8.97 -0.46 -9.02
C ALA A 75 9.16 1.05 -8.81
N VAL A 76 8.17 1.74 -8.24
CA VAL A 76 8.28 3.17 -7.90
C VAL A 76 9.37 3.41 -6.87
N ILE A 77 9.44 2.59 -5.81
CA ILE A 77 10.48 2.69 -4.78
C ILE A 77 11.87 2.53 -5.41
N ALA A 78 12.05 1.48 -6.22
CA ALA A 78 13.32 1.24 -6.92
C ALA A 78 13.72 2.39 -7.86
N ALA A 79 12.75 2.98 -8.58
CA ALA A 79 13.00 4.09 -9.50
C ALA A 79 13.41 5.39 -8.79
N LEU A 80 12.98 5.58 -7.54
CA LEU A 80 13.30 6.75 -6.72
C LEU A 80 14.62 6.61 -5.94
N GLY A 81 15.39 5.55 -6.19
CA GLY A 81 16.66 5.28 -5.50
C GLY A 81 16.47 4.74 -4.07
N GLY A 82 15.33 4.09 -3.81
CA GLY A 82 15.00 3.40 -2.56
C GLY A 82 15.07 1.88 -2.66
#